data_AF-A0A7L8SKY3-F1
#
_entry.id   AF-A0A7L8SKY3-F1
#
_cell.length_a   1.000
_cell.length_b   1.000
_cell.length_c   1.000
_cell.angle_alpha   90.00
_cell.angle_beta   90.00
_cell.angle_gamma   90.00
#
_symmetry.space_group_name_H-M   'P 1'
#
loop_
_entity.id
_entity.type
_entity.pdbx_description
1 polymer ?
#
loop_
_entity_poly.entity_id
_entity_poly.type
_entity_poly.pdbx_seq_one_letter_code
_entity_poly.pdbx_strand_id
1 'polypeptide(L)'
;MPEIAHLLPVDKHDLPRAEAIVALGYPAVDALLPELIAWVQDINWPVANVLIPFLASIGEPLAPHLRMIFESEDHVWKYWVLDKLVAPSPRLAVAVEPYLLRMASDPSPGESDEGVDEIARRILVKKAA
;
A
#
# COMPACT_ATOMS: atom_id res chain seq x y z
N MET A 1 5.13 -19.81 7.42
CA MET A 1 5.00 -18.58 8.23
C MET A 1 6.40 -18.05 8.46
N PRO A 2 6.67 -16.76 8.18
CA PRO A 2 7.96 -16.14 8.49
C PRO A 2 8.28 -16.26 9.99
N GLU A 3 9.56 -16.45 10.33
CA GLU A 3 10.01 -16.60 11.73
C GLU A 3 9.64 -15.38 12.60
N ILE A 4 9.54 -14.22 11.97
CA ILE A 4 9.20 -12.94 12.60
C ILE A 4 7.70 -12.60 12.59
N ALA A 5 6.81 -13.49 12.14
CA ALA A 5 5.36 -13.21 12.07
C ALA A 5 4.73 -12.88 13.43
N HIS A 6 5.31 -13.37 14.53
CA HIS A 6 4.87 -13.06 15.90
C HIS A 6 5.07 -11.59 16.30
N LEU A 7 5.77 -10.80 15.47
CA LEU A 7 6.00 -9.37 15.64
C LEU A 7 4.93 -8.49 14.97
N LEU A 8 4.01 -9.08 14.18
CA LEU A 8 2.92 -8.32 13.58
C LEU A 8 2.01 -7.74 14.67
N PRO A 9 1.49 -6.51 14.48
CA PRO A 9 0.43 -5.97 15.34
C PRO A 9 -0.73 -6.97 15.45
N VAL A 10 -1.31 -7.13 16.64
CA VAL A 10 -2.44 -8.07 16.85
C VAL A 10 -3.80 -7.39 16.84
N ASP A 11 -3.83 -6.06 16.97
CA ASP A 11 -5.03 -5.24 16.85
C ASP A 11 -4.69 -3.82 16.37
N LYS A 12 -5.73 -3.05 16.01
CA LYS A 12 -5.59 -1.71 15.43
C LYS A 12 -4.90 -0.67 16.34
N HIS A 13 -4.77 -0.94 17.64
CA HIS A 13 -4.13 -0.10 18.64
C HIS A 13 -2.78 -0.66 19.13
N ASP A 14 -2.28 -1.76 18.56
CA ASP A 14 -0.99 -2.37 18.92
C ASP A 14 0.20 -1.58 18.34
N LEU A 15 0.34 -0.34 18.81
CA LEU A 15 1.40 0.60 18.44
C LEU A 15 2.80 0.06 18.78
N PRO A 16 3.04 -0.58 19.95
CA PRO A 16 4.38 -1.08 20.29
C PRO A 16 4.91 -2.08 19.26
N ARG A 17 4.08 -2.99 18.75
CA ARG A 17 4.50 -3.92 17.69
C ARG A 17 4.68 -3.22 16.34
N ALA A 18 3.82 -2.28 16.01
CA ALA A 18 4.00 -1.49 14.78
C ALA A 18 5.33 -0.73 14.80
N GLU A 19 5.68 -0.09 15.91
CA GLU A 19 6.95 0.61 16.10
C GLU A 19 8.15 -0.34 16.07
N ALA A 20 8.04 -1.53 16.67
CA ALA A 20 9.08 -2.54 16.61
C ALA A 20 9.36 -3.03 15.18
N ILE A 21 8.31 -3.21 14.37
CA ILE A 21 8.42 -3.53 12.94
C ILE A 21 9.16 -2.41 12.19
N VAL A 22 8.78 -1.15 12.43
CA VAL A 22 9.46 0.00 11.81
C VAL A 22 10.93 0.05 12.19
N ALA A 23 11.25 -0.24 13.45
CA ALA A 23 12.63 -0.25 13.96
C ALA A 23 13.49 -1.39 13.36
N LEU A 24 12.90 -2.54 13.03
CA LEU A 24 13.60 -3.61 12.28
C LEU A 24 13.99 -3.15 10.88
N GLY A 25 13.10 -2.39 10.24
CA GLY A 25 13.35 -1.79 8.94
C GLY A 25 13.35 -2.77 7.76
N TYR A 26 13.52 -2.22 6.57
CA TYR A 26 13.70 -2.97 5.33
C TYR A 26 15.21 -3.17 5.06
N PRO A 27 15.68 -4.36 4.65
CA PRO A 27 14.92 -5.52 4.16
C PRO A 27 14.56 -6.57 5.22
N ALA A 28 14.79 -6.34 6.51
CA ALA A 28 14.56 -7.35 7.55
C ALA A 28 13.09 -7.82 7.63
N VAL A 29 12.14 -6.94 7.27
CA VAL A 29 10.70 -7.24 7.28
C VAL A 29 10.12 -7.61 5.91
N ASP A 30 10.95 -7.88 4.89
CA ASP A 30 10.51 -8.18 3.51
C ASP A 30 9.45 -9.30 3.47
N ALA A 31 9.67 -10.36 4.24
CA ALA A 31 8.76 -11.50 4.33
C ALA A 31 7.41 -11.18 5.01
N LEU A 32 7.26 -10.02 5.65
CA LEU A 32 6.03 -9.56 6.31
C LEU A 32 5.28 -8.49 5.50
N LEU A 33 5.83 -8.04 4.37
CA LEU A 33 5.23 -6.93 3.62
C LEU A 33 3.76 -7.15 3.24
N PRO A 34 3.32 -8.34 2.78
CA PRO A 34 1.90 -8.56 2.50
C PRO A 34 0.99 -8.27 3.71
N GLU A 35 1.36 -8.75 4.88
CA GLU A 35 0.61 -8.57 6.12
C GLU A 35 0.70 -7.13 6.64
N LEU A 36 1.84 -6.46 6.46
CA LEU A 36 2.01 -5.06 6.84
C LEU A 36 1.17 -4.12 5.97
N ILE A 37 1.05 -4.38 4.67
CA ILE A 37 0.22 -3.59 3.77
C ILE A 37 -1.28 -3.79 4.09
N ALA A 38 -1.69 -4.92 4.66
CA ALA A 38 -3.08 -5.14 5.08
C ALA A 38 -3.56 -4.14 6.15
N TRP A 39 -2.65 -3.60 6.97
CA TRP A 39 -2.97 -2.53 7.92
C TRP A 39 -3.31 -1.21 7.24
N VAL A 40 -3.10 -1.06 5.93
CA VAL A 40 -3.45 0.12 5.13
C VAL A 40 -4.90 0.04 4.59
N GLN A 41 -5.66 -1.00 4.90
CA GLN A 41 -7.08 -1.11 4.55
C GLN A 41 -7.93 0.02 5.16
N ASP A 42 -7.61 0.44 6.38
CA ASP A 42 -8.29 1.53 7.07
C ASP A 42 -7.28 2.46 7.75
N ILE A 43 -7.11 3.64 7.17
CA ILE A 43 -6.18 4.67 7.69
C ILE A 43 -6.60 5.23 9.06
N ASN A 44 -7.83 4.94 9.51
CA ASN A 44 -8.29 5.32 10.84
C ASN A 44 -7.72 4.39 11.93
N TRP A 45 -7.14 3.25 11.58
CA TRP A 45 -6.43 2.40 12.53
C TRP A 45 -5.14 3.09 12.98
N PRO A 46 -4.91 3.30 14.29
CA PRO A 46 -3.69 3.92 14.78
C PRO A 46 -2.40 3.23 14.28
N VAL A 47 -2.41 1.89 14.17
CA VAL A 47 -1.31 1.12 13.57
C VAL A 47 -1.01 1.54 12.13
N ALA A 48 -2.02 1.85 11.31
CA ALA A 48 -1.81 2.30 9.93
C ALA A 48 -0.98 3.58 9.88
N ASN A 49 -1.25 4.52 10.79
CA ASN A 49 -0.52 5.79 10.87
C ASN A 49 0.96 5.62 11.21
N VAL A 50 1.31 4.55 11.95
CA VAL A 50 2.71 4.19 12.24
C VAL A 50 3.37 3.51 11.04
N LEU A 51 2.67 2.59 10.38
CA LEU A 51 3.23 1.77 9.30
C LEU A 51 3.33 2.50 7.95
N ILE A 52 2.38 3.38 7.62
CA ILE A 52 2.32 4.05 6.31
C ILE A 52 3.62 4.82 5.98
N PRO A 53 4.18 5.68 6.85
CA PRO A 53 5.42 6.38 6.54
C PRO A 53 6.59 5.43 6.26
N PHE A 54 6.66 4.34 7.01
CA PHE A 54 7.68 3.30 6.82
C PHE A 54 7.50 2.58 5.49
N LEU A 55 6.29 2.07 5.20
CA LEU A 55 5.99 1.39 3.94
C LEU A 55 6.26 2.31 2.74
N ALA A 56 5.81 3.57 2.79
CA ALA A 56 6.06 4.54 1.73
C ALA A 56 7.56 4.78 1.47
N SER A 57 8.41 4.65 2.50
CA SER A 57 9.86 4.80 2.37
C SER A 57 10.56 3.65 1.63
N ILE A 58 9.92 2.46 1.56
CA ILE A 58 10.46 1.28 0.86
C ILE A 58 10.45 1.51 -0.65
N GLY A 59 9.34 2.02 -1.19
CA GLY A 59 9.18 2.35 -2.61
C GLY A 59 9.05 1.12 -3.51
N GLU A 60 9.84 1.07 -4.58
CA GLU A 60 9.74 0.07 -5.66
C GLU A 60 9.64 -1.40 -5.20
N PRO A 61 10.38 -1.87 -4.17
CA PRO A 61 10.27 -3.25 -3.69
C PRO A 61 8.86 -3.65 -3.20
N LEU A 62 7.95 -2.71 -2.94
CA LEU A 62 6.56 -3.03 -2.62
C LEU A 62 5.76 -3.58 -3.82
N ALA A 63 6.17 -3.27 -5.05
CA ALA A 63 5.41 -3.58 -6.27
C ALA A 63 4.88 -5.03 -6.36
N PRO A 64 5.69 -6.09 -6.15
CA PRO A 64 5.18 -7.47 -6.20
C PRO A 64 4.11 -7.77 -5.14
N HIS A 65 4.13 -7.08 -4.00
CA HIS A 65 3.17 -7.26 -2.91
C HIS A 65 1.84 -6.53 -3.15
N LEU A 66 1.83 -5.50 -4.01
CA LEU A 66 0.60 -4.73 -4.31
C LEU A 66 -0.32 -5.42 -5.32
N ARG A 67 0.19 -6.41 -6.08
CA ARG A 67 -0.58 -7.14 -7.09
C ARG A 67 -1.92 -7.66 -6.55
N MET A 68 -1.89 -8.36 -5.42
CA MET A 68 -3.11 -8.97 -4.86
C MET A 68 -4.16 -7.94 -4.48
N ILE A 69 -3.74 -6.72 -4.14
CA ILE A 69 -4.62 -5.63 -3.71
C ILE A 69 -5.29 -5.03 -4.94
N PHE A 70 -4.51 -4.74 -5.98
CA PHE A 70 -5.03 -4.20 -7.24
C PHE A 70 -5.95 -5.18 -7.99
N GLU A 71 -5.78 -6.48 -7.76
CA GLU A 71 -6.64 -7.55 -8.31
C GLU A 71 -7.83 -7.90 -7.39
N SER A 72 -7.96 -7.29 -6.21
CA SER A 72 -9.06 -7.55 -5.28
C SER A 72 -10.31 -6.69 -5.57
N GLU A 73 -11.42 -6.98 -4.90
CA GLU A 73 -12.63 -6.14 -4.91
C GLU A 73 -12.66 -5.15 -3.74
N ASP A 74 -11.57 -5.03 -2.98
CA ASP A 74 -11.45 -4.05 -1.89
C ASP A 74 -10.99 -2.69 -2.46
N HIS A 75 -11.93 -1.94 -3.00
CA HIS A 75 -11.66 -0.68 -3.70
C HIS A 75 -11.18 0.42 -2.75
N VAL A 76 -11.65 0.43 -1.49
CA VAL A 76 -11.15 1.35 -0.45
C VAL A 76 -9.68 1.06 -0.16
N TRP A 77 -9.29 -0.21 -0.04
CA TRP A 77 -7.89 -0.57 0.17
C TRP A 77 -7.03 -0.21 -1.05
N LYS A 78 -7.52 -0.43 -2.28
CA LYS A 78 -6.84 0.06 -3.50
C LYS A 78 -6.60 1.56 -3.43
N TYR A 79 -7.63 2.34 -3.09
CA TYR A 79 -7.52 3.79 -2.99
C TYR A 79 -6.45 4.20 -1.98
N TRP A 80 -6.44 3.62 -0.78
CA TRP A 80 -5.44 3.96 0.24
C TRP A 80 -4.02 3.55 -0.14
N VAL A 81 -3.83 2.38 -0.76
CA VAL A 81 -2.52 1.98 -1.27
C VAL A 81 -2.04 2.95 -2.35
N LEU A 82 -2.92 3.36 -3.27
CA LEU A 82 -2.57 4.34 -4.30
C LEU A 82 -2.21 5.70 -3.68
N ASP A 83 -2.99 6.21 -2.73
CA ASP A 83 -2.77 7.52 -2.13
C ASP A 83 -1.57 7.56 -1.19
N LYS A 84 -1.41 6.53 -0.35
CA LYS A 84 -0.43 6.54 0.74
C LYS A 84 0.90 5.92 0.38
N LEU A 85 0.94 4.99 -0.57
CA LEU A 85 2.16 4.26 -0.91
C LEU A 85 2.65 4.59 -2.33
N VAL A 86 1.77 4.55 -3.33
CA VAL A 86 2.17 4.72 -4.74
C VAL A 86 2.37 6.19 -5.11
N ALA A 87 1.41 7.06 -4.80
CA ALA A 87 1.48 8.49 -5.14
C ALA A 87 2.73 9.23 -4.60
N PRO A 88 3.23 8.97 -3.37
CA PRO A 88 4.45 9.61 -2.89
C PRO A 88 5.74 8.98 -3.44
N SER A 89 5.69 7.86 -4.18
CA SER A 89 6.86 7.13 -4.65
C SER A 89 6.89 7.01 -6.18
N PRO A 90 7.61 7.90 -6.91
CA PRO A 90 7.69 7.85 -8.37
C PRO A 90 8.21 6.52 -8.92
N ARG A 91 9.18 5.89 -8.23
CA ARG A 91 9.72 4.59 -8.66
C ARG A 91 8.69 3.47 -8.50
N LEU A 92 7.94 3.46 -7.40
CA LEU A 92 6.85 2.50 -7.21
C LEU A 92 5.74 2.72 -8.26
N ALA A 93 5.38 3.98 -8.53
CA ALA A 93 4.40 4.33 -9.55
C ALA A 93 4.82 3.83 -10.96
N VAL A 94 6.11 3.88 -11.29
CA VAL A 94 6.64 3.26 -12.52
C VAL A 94 6.47 1.74 -12.47
N ALA A 95 6.83 1.10 -11.37
CA ALA A 95 6.81 -0.35 -11.24
C ALA A 95 5.39 -0.96 -11.32
N VAL A 96 4.37 -0.21 -10.90
CA VAL A 96 2.96 -0.65 -10.95
C VAL A 96 2.15 0.02 -12.06
N GLU A 97 2.81 0.69 -13.01
CA GLU A 97 2.16 1.43 -14.10
C GLU A 97 1.08 0.64 -14.86
N PRO A 98 1.25 -0.65 -15.20
CA PRO A 98 0.20 -1.41 -15.88
C PRO A 98 -1.13 -1.43 -15.12
N TYR A 99 -1.07 -1.51 -13.78
CA TYR A 99 -2.26 -1.45 -12.93
C TYR A 99 -2.87 -0.05 -12.91
N LEU A 100 -2.03 0.99 -12.83
CA LEU A 100 -2.50 2.38 -12.89
C LEU A 100 -3.22 2.68 -14.21
N LEU A 101 -2.66 2.24 -15.34
CA LEU A 101 -3.27 2.43 -16.66
C LEU A 101 -4.62 1.71 -16.77
N ARG A 102 -4.71 0.48 -16.26
CA ARG A 102 -5.97 -0.28 -16.22
C ARG A 102 -7.00 0.44 -15.35
N MET A 103 -6.64 0.82 -14.13
CA MET A 103 -7.47 1.58 -13.18
C MET A 103 -7.98 2.89 -13.76
N ALA A 104 -7.11 3.62 -14.45
CA ALA A 104 -7.44 4.91 -15.06
C ALA A 104 -8.36 4.81 -16.28
N SER A 105 -8.24 3.74 -17.08
CA SER A 105 -8.84 3.66 -18.43
C SER A 105 -10.10 2.81 -18.50
N ASP A 106 -10.21 1.78 -17.66
CA ASP A 106 -11.33 0.83 -17.67
C ASP A 106 -11.75 0.46 -16.24
N PRO A 107 -12.14 1.43 -15.38
CA PRO A 107 -12.52 1.17 -13.99
C PRO A 107 -13.73 0.25 -13.86
N SER A 108 -13.69 -0.64 -12.87
CA SER A 108 -14.91 -1.27 -12.40
C SER A 108 -15.85 -0.21 -11.79
N PRO A 109 -17.16 -0.50 -11.64
CA PRO A 109 -18.08 0.41 -10.96
C PRO A 109 -17.60 0.76 -9.55
N GLY A 110 -17.17 -0.22 -8.76
CA GLY A 110 -16.70 0.02 -7.40
C GLY A 110 -15.36 0.78 -7.33
N GLU A 111 -14.47 0.60 -8.32
CA GLU A 111 -13.27 1.45 -8.44
C GLU A 111 -13.64 2.92 -8.73
N SER A 112 -14.68 3.14 -9.54
CA SER A 112 -15.16 4.49 -9.85
C SER A 112 -15.86 5.13 -8.64
N ASP A 113 -16.69 4.36 -7.93
CA ASP A 113 -17.43 4.81 -6.75
C ASP A 113 -16.48 5.27 -5.62
N GLU A 114 -15.35 4.59 -5.46
CA GLU A 114 -14.31 4.94 -4.48
C GLU A 114 -13.22 5.89 -5.04
N GLY A 115 -13.33 6.34 -6.29
CA GLY A 115 -12.39 7.28 -6.91
C GLY A 115 -10.98 6.72 -7.17
N VAL A 116 -10.84 5.39 -7.28
CA VAL A 116 -9.58 4.68 -7.58
C VAL A 116 -9.03 5.08 -8.95
N ASP A 117 -9.92 5.30 -9.91
CA ASP A 117 -9.59 5.71 -11.28
C ASP A 117 -9.07 7.14 -11.35
N GLU A 118 -9.68 8.06 -10.58
CA GLU A 118 -9.25 9.45 -10.45
C GLU A 118 -7.83 9.56 -9.88
N ILE A 119 -7.55 8.83 -8.81
CA ILE A 119 -6.22 8.83 -8.21
C ILE A 119 -5.18 8.18 -9.13
N ALA A 120 -5.54 7.09 -9.82
CA ALA A 120 -4.65 6.47 -10.80
C ALA A 120 -4.26 7.46 -11.92
N ARG A 121 -5.24 8.20 -12.48
CA ARG A 121 -4.99 9.27 -13.47
C ARG A 121 -4.08 10.37 -12.90
N ARG A 122 -4.32 10.80 -11.67
CA ARG A 122 -3.50 11.83 -11.00
C ARG A 122 -2.04 11.38 -10.84
N ILE A 123 -1.81 10.12 -10.49
CA ILE A 123 -0.46 9.55 -10.35
C ILE A 123 0.23 9.52 -11.72
N LEU A 124 -0.46 9.04 -12.76
CA LEU A 124 0.07 8.98 -14.13
C LEU A 124 0.46 10.36 -14.68
N VAL A 125 -0.35 11.39 -14.44
CA VAL A 125 -0.05 12.77 -14.85
C VAL A 125 1.20 13.30 -14.14
N LYS A 126 1.33 13.08 -12.83
CA LYS A 126 2.50 13.53 -12.06
C LYS A 126 3.79 12.82 -12.45
N LYS A 127 3.71 11.55 -12.86
CA LYS A 127 4.85 10.79 -13.38
C LYS A 127 5.40 11.39 -14.68
N ALA A 128 4.53 11.97 -15.51
CA ALA A 128 4.89 12.52 -16.82
C ALA A 128 5.46 13.95 -16.77
N ALA A 129 5.44 14.60 -15.60
CA ALA A 129 5.96 15.95 -15.36
C ALA A 129 7.37 15.91 -14.78
#